data_AF-A0A6A2ZUV6-F1
#
_entry.id   AF-A0A6A2ZUV6-F1
#
_cell.length_a   1.000
_cell.length_b   1.000
_cell.length_c   1.000
_cell.angle_alpha   90.00
_cell.angle_beta   90.00
_cell.angle_gamma   90.00
#
_symmetry.space_group_name_H-M   'P 1'
#
loop_
_entity.id
_entity.type
_entity.pdbx_description
1 polymer ?
#
loop_
_entity_poly.entity_id
_entity_poly.type
_entity_poly.pdbx_seq_one_letter_code
_entity_poly.pdbx_strand_id
1 'polypeptide(L)'
;MSLYLVFWSNLYSDNQYAGLVTFRSSALSTFSLGASVGYFLADLGMIIWFYPSLGGMEYVLHHLLSLIAVAYSMLTGEGQLYTFMVLISETTTPGINLRWYLDTVGMKRTRAY
;
A
#
# COMPACT_ATOMS: atom_id res chain seq x y z
N MET A 1 6.51 17.93 -14.50
CA MET A 1 7.58 18.46 -13.63
C MET A 1 7.25 18.22 -12.14
N SER A 2 5.97 18.21 -11.74
CA SER A 2 5.55 18.01 -10.34
C SER A 2 5.66 16.57 -9.83
N LEU A 3 5.31 15.55 -10.62
CA LEU A 3 5.31 14.15 -10.16
C LEU A 3 6.72 13.57 -9.96
N TYR A 4 7.70 14.00 -10.77
CA TYR A 4 9.12 13.70 -10.55
C TYR A 4 9.58 14.13 -9.14
N LEU A 5 9.12 15.30 -8.67
CA LEU A 5 9.49 15.82 -7.35
C LEU A 5 8.87 15.00 -6.22
N VAL A 6 7.64 14.52 -6.39
CA VAL A 6 6.92 13.72 -5.38
C VAL A 6 7.53 12.33 -5.23
N PHE A 7 7.82 11.67 -6.36
CA PHE A 7 8.29 10.27 -6.35
C PHE A 7 9.82 10.14 -6.48
N TRP A 8 10.54 11.26 -6.60
CA TRP A 8 11.98 11.32 -6.88
C TRP A 8 12.40 10.30 -7.97
N SER A 9 11.64 10.24 -9.06
CA SER A 9 11.81 9.19 -10.06
C SER A 9 11.57 9.70 -11.48
N ASN A 10 12.54 9.41 -12.35
CA ASN A 10 12.46 9.72 -13.78
C ASN A 10 11.30 8.99 -14.48
N LEU A 11 10.77 7.92 -13.88
CA LEU A 11 9.64 7.14 -14.38
C LEU A 11 8.39 8.02 -14.63
N TYR A 12 8.19 9.04 -13.80
CA TYR A 12 7.03 9.94 -13.85
C TYR A 12 7.40 11.36 -14.31
N SER A 13 8.52 11.51 -15.01
CA SER A 13 8.87 12.77 -15.68
C SER A 13 7.98 12.98 -16.93
N ASP A 14 7.68 14.24 -17.25
CA ASP A 14 6.88 14.61 -18.44
C ASP A 14 7.70 14.52 -19.74
N ASN A 15 8.60 13.54 -19.85
CA ASN A 15 9.39 13.34 -21.04
C ASN A 15 8.48 12.88 -22.20
N GLN A 16 8.56 13.57 -23.34
CA GLN A 16 7.68 13.37 -24.50
C GLN A 16 7.80 11.97 -25.13
N TYR A 17 8.86 11.22 -24.81
CA TYR A 17 9.12 9.88 -25.33
C TYR A 17 8.62 8.73 -24.45
N ALA A 18 8.25 9.00 -23.19
CA ALA A 18 7.67 7.99 -22.33
C ALA A 18 6.16 7.95 -22.59
N GLY A 19 5.58 6.78 -22.88
CA GLY A 19 4.16 6.63 -23.22
C GLY A 19 3.18 7.12 -22.14
N LEU A 20 1.89 6.80 -22.26
CA LEU A 20 0.89 7.22 -21.26
C LEU A 20 1.30 6.80 -19.84
N VAL A 21 1.16 7.71 -18.87
CA VAL A 21 1.61 7.51 -17.48
C VAL A 21 0.96 6.29 -16.81
N THR A 22 -0.23 5.90 -17.28
CA THR A 22 -0.96 4.71 -16.84
C THR A 22 -0.27 3.40 -17.20
N PHE A 23 0.65 3.38 -18.16
CA PHE A 23 1.38 2.16 -18.56
C PHE A 23 2.86 2.20 -18.15
N ARG A 24 3.24 3.13 -17.28
CA ARG A 24 4.62 3.28 -16.82
C ARG A 24 4.82 2.54 -15.50
N SER A 25 5.81 1.66 -15.50
CA SER A 25 6.27 0.91 -14.32
C SER A 25 7.79 0.79 -14.31
N SER A 26 8.36 0.51 -13.13
CA SER A 26 9.78 0.17 -12.93
C SER A 26 9.90 -1.02 -11.99
N ALA A 27 11.05 -1.68 -11.97
CA ALA A 27 11.31 -2.77 -11.02
C ALA A 27 11.12 -2.32 -9.56
N LEU A 28 11.55 -1.10 -9.23
CA LEU A 28 11.38 -0.54 -7.88
C LEU A 28 9.91 -0.31 -7.54
N SER A 29 9.12 0.27 -8.45
CA SER A 29 7.71 0.51 -8.20
C SER A 29 6.90 -0.78 -8.12
N THR A 30 7.19 -1.77 -8.98
CA THR A 30 6.59 -3.11 -8.88
C THR A 30 6.97 -3.80 -7.56
N PHE A 31 8.23 -3.70 -7.12
CA PHE A 31 8.67 -4.23 -5.83
C PHE A 31 7.93 -3.57 -4.66
N SER A 32 7.81 -2.24 -4.66
CA SER A 32 7.06 -1.51 -3.62
C SER A 32 5.59 -1.94 -3.58
N LEU A 33 4.94 -2.09 -4.74
CA LEU A 33 3.57 -2.61 -4.80
C LEU A 33 3.47 -4.04 -4.30
N GLY A 34 4.47 -4.89 -4.57
CA GLY A 34 4.52 -6.25 -4.02
C GLY A 34 4.60 -6.29 -2.50
N ALA A 35 5.40 -5.41 -1.90
CA ALA A 35 5.40 -5.23 -0.45
C ALA A 35 4.01 -4.77 0.06
N SER A 36 3.35 -3.86 -0.65
CA SER A 36 1.98 -3.43 -0.33
C SER A 36 0.97 -4.58 -0.44
N VAL A 37 1.01 -5.41 -1.47
CA VAL A 37 0.15 -6.61 -1.60
C VAL A 37 0.30 -7.52 -0.38
N GLY A 38 1.54 -7.81 0.02
CA GLY A 38 1.81 -8.64 1.19
C GLY A 38 1.23 -8.04 2.48
N TYR A 39 1.34 -6.72 2.64
CA TYR A 39 0.76 -6.01 3.77
C TYR A 39 -0.78 -6.07 3.78
N PHE A 40 -1.43 -5.80 2.65
CA PHE A 40 -2.90 -5.90 2.54
C PHE A 40 -3.42 -7.32 2.80
N LEU A 41 -2.67 -8.35 2.42
CA LEU A 41 -2.99 -9.74 2.76
C LEU A 41 -2.93 -9.99 4.27
N ALA A 42 -1.89 -9.46 4.94
CA ALA A 42 -1.75 -9.58 6.39
C ALA A 42 -2.90 -8.86 7.12
N ASP A 43 -3.23 -7.64 6.70
CA ASP A 43 -4.33 -6.86 7.28
C ASP A 43 -5.69 -7.54 7.05
N LEU A 44 -5.95 -8.06 5.85
CA LEU A 44 -7.16 -8.82 5.57
C LEU A 44 -7.26 -10.08 6.44
N GLY A 45 -6.14 -10.81 6.61
CA GLY A 45 -6.06 -11.96 7.49
C GLY A 45 -6.38 -11.60 8.95
N MET A 46 -5.83 -10.49 9.44
CA MET A 46 -6.10 -9.97 10.79
C MET A 46 -7.56 -9.57 10.97
N ILE A 47 -8.14 -8.84 10.01
CA ILE A 47 -9.54 -8.43 10.06
C ILE A 47 -10.46 -9.65 10.13
N ILE A 48 -10.18 -10.68 9.32
CA ILE A 48 -10.95 -11.93 9.35
C ILE A 48 -10.77 -12.67 10.68
N TRP A 49 -9.53 -12.79 11.17
CA TRP A 49 -9.22 -13.52 12.40
C TRP A 49 -9.86 -12.90 13.64
N PHE A 50 -9.87 -11.57 13.72
CA PHE A 50 -10.40 -10.81 14.84
C PHE A 50 -11.81 -10.26 14.57
N TYR A 51 -12.49 -10.70 13.52
CA TYR A 51 -13.83 -10.21 13.18
C TYR A 51 -14.83 -10.48 14.33
N PRO A 52 -15.69 -9.52 14.72
CA PRO A 52 -15.88 -8.16 14.17
C PRO A 52 -15.11 -7.06 14.92
N SER A 53 -14.14 -7.39 15.78
CA SER A 53 -13.49 -6.43 16.68
C SER A 53 -12.61 -5.39 15.98
N LEU A 54 -12.10 -5.68 14.77
CA LEU A 54 -11.27 -4.77 13.97
C LEU A 54 -12.04 -4.03 12.87
N GLY A 55 -13.37 -4.19 12.79
CA GLY A 55 -14.21 -3.54 11.80
C GLY A 55 -15.36 -4.41 11.30
N GLY A 56 -16.36 -3.77 10.69
CA GLY A 56 -17.49 -4.45 10.05
C GLY A 56 -17.17 -5.02 8.67
N MET A 57 -18.21 -5.47 7.95
CA MET A 57 -18.07 -6.03 6.60
C MET A 57 -17.52 -5.03 5.59
N GLU A 58 -17.74 -3.73 5.81
CA GLU A 58 -17.18 -2.65 5.02
C GLU A 58 -15.64 -2.68 4.98
N TYR A 59 -14.98 -3.07 6.08
CA TYR A 59 -13.52 -3.20 6.14
C TYR A 59 -13.03 -4.41 5.35
N VAL A 60 -13.76 -5.52 5.42
CA VAL A 60 -13.46 -6.75 4.64
C VAL A 60 -13.57 -6.45 3.15
N LEU A 61 -14.67 -5.81 2.72
CA LEU A 61 -14.88 -5.46 1.32
C LEU A 61 -13.86 -4.43 0.83
N HIS A 62 -13.56 -3.41 1.64
CA HIS A 62 -12.52 -2.43 1.34
C HIS A 62 -11.17 -3.10 1.11
N HIS A 63 -10.71 -3.95 2.04
CA HIS A 63 -9.40 -4.61 1.93
C HIS A 63 -9.34 -5.58 0.75
N LEU A 64 -10.44 -6.28 0.45
CA LEU A 64 -10.50 -7.16 -0.71
C LEU A 64 -10.38 -6.38 -2.03
N LEU A 65 -11.12 -5.28 -2.17
CA LEU A 65 -11.08 -4.42 -3.36
C LEU A 65 -9.71 -3.77 -3.53
N SER A 66 -9.15 -3.23 -2.44
CA SER A 66 -7.81 -2.63 -2.42
C SER A 66 -6.74 -3.65 -2.77
N LEU A 67 -6.80 -4.87 -2.20
CA LEU A 67 -5.87 -5.95 -2.51
C LEU A 67 -5.91 -6.33 -3.99
N ILE A 68 -7.09 -6.47 -4.58
CA ILE A 68 -7.25 -6.77 -6.01
C ILE A 68 -6.67 -5.65 -6.87
N ALA A 69 -6.95 -4.38 -6.54
CA ALA A 69 -6.45 -3.24 -7.30
C ALA A 69 -4.92 -3.11 -7.24
N VAL A 70 -4.34 -3.26 -6.05
CA VAL A 70 -2.88 -3.19 -5.85
C VAL A 70 -2.19 -4.38 -6.51
N ALA A 71 -2.74 -5.58 -6.40
CA ALA A 71 -2.20 -6.78 -7.05
C ALA A 71 -2.28 -6.69 -8.58
N TYR A 72 -3.40 -6.19 -9.12
CA TYR A 72 -3.54 -5.95 -10.56
C TYR A 72 -2.42 -5.01 -11.05
N SER A 73 -2.28 -3.85 -10.40
CA SER A 73 -1.28 -2.83 -10.74
C SER A 73 0.17 -3.32 -10.64
N MET A 74 0.45 -4.19 -9.67
CA MET A 74 1.74 -4.86 -9.54
C MET A 74 1.98 -5.84 -10.70
N LEU A 75 1.01 -6.69 -11.04
CA LEU A 75 1.16 -7.77 -12.01
C LEU A 75 1.19 -7.27 -13.47
N THR A 76 0.39 -6.25 -13.79
CA THR A 76 0.28 -5.72 -15.16
C THR A 76 1.23 -4.59 -15.44
N GLY A 77 1.76 -3.92 -14.39
CA GLY A 77 2.53 -2.69 -14.54
C GLY A 77 1.66 -1.46 -14.86
N GLU A 78 0.33 -1.61 -14.85
CA GLU A 78 -0.60 -0.55 -15.22
C GLU A 78 -1.16 0.17 -14.00
N GLY A 79 -1.40 1.48 -14.10
CA GLY A 79 -2.05 2.25 -13.06
C GLY A 79 -1.22 2.43 -11.77
N GLN A 80 0.08 2.10 -11.80
CA GLN A 80 0.96 2.17 -10.62
C GLN A 80 0.95 3.55 -9.97
N LEU A 81 1.02 4.63 -10.76
CA LEU A 81 0.97 5.99 -10.24
C LEU A 81 -0.29 6.27 -9.40
N TYR A 82 -1.47 5.93 -9.94
CA TYR A 82 -2.73 6.14 -9.24
C TYR A 82 -2.87 5.22 -8.03
N THR A 83 -2.34 4.00 -8.14
CA THR A 83 -2.26 3.07 -7.00
C THR A 83 -1.42 3.67 -5.88
N PHE A 84 -0.27 4.27 -6.18
CA PHE A 84 0.53 4.97 -5.17
C PHE A 84 -0.17 6.19 -4.58
N MET A 85 -0.92 6.96 -5.39
CA MET A 85 -1.71 8.08 -4.86
C MET A 85 -2.74 7.61 -3.84
N VAL A 86 -3.38 6.46 -4.07
CA VAL A 86 -4.29 5.84 -3.09
C VAL A 86 -3.51 5.33 -1.88
N LEU A 87 -2.39 4.64 -2.06
CA LEU A 87 -1.58 4.09 -0.95
C LEU A 87 -1.05 5.15 0.02
N ILE A 88 -0.97 6.43 -0.38
CA ILE A 88 -0.65 7.53 0.54
C ILE A 88 -1.67 7.60 1.69
N SER A 89 -2.96 7.34 1.44
CA SER A 89 -3.96 7.33 2.53
C SER A 89 -3.73 6.20 3.53
N GLU A 90 -3.11 5.11 3.10
CA GLU A 90 -2.89 3.90 3.89
C GLU A 90 -1.51 3.84 4.56
N THR A 91 -0.61 4.78 4.25
CA THR A 91 0.80 4.70 4.67
C THR A 91 0.97 4.79 6.19
N THR A 92 0.01 5.38 6.91
CA THR A 92 0.06 5.48 8.38
C THR A 92 -0.44 4.23 9.11
N THR A 93 -1.24 3.39 8.44
CA THR A 93 -1.87 2.19 8.99
C THR A 93 -0.85 1.15 9.51
N PRO A 94 0.24 0.81 8.78
CA PRO A 94 1.27 -0.08 9.29
C PRO A 94 1.89 0.37 10.62
N GLY A 95 2.06 1.69 10.80
CA GLY A 95 2.60 2.26 12.04
C GLY A 95 1.63 2.12 13.22
N ILE A 96 0.32 2.27 12.97
CA ILE A 96 -0.71 2.05 13.98
C ILE A 96 -0.77 0.56 14.36
N ASN A 97 -0.75 -0.34 13.37
CA ASN A 97 -0.78 -1.78 13.59
C ASN A 97 0.47 -2.24 14.38
N LEU A 98 1.65 -1.74 14.04
CA LEU A 98 2.88 -2.03 14.80
C LEU A 98 2.78 -1.61 16.27
N ARG A 99 2.24 -0.41 16.54
CA ARG A 99 2.03 0.07 17.91
C ARG A 99 1.04 -0.82 18.67
N TRP A 100 -0.02 -1.29 18.01
CA TRP A 100 -0.97 -2.24 18.61
C TRP A 100 -0.31 -3.58 18.95
N TYR A 101 0.51 -4.14 18.05
CA TYR A 101 1.26 -5.36 18.33
C TYR A 101 2.19 -5.19 19.54
N LEU A 102 2.96 -4.11 19.57
CA LEU A 102 3.87 -3.80 20.67
C LEU A 102 3.14 -3.59 22.00
N ASP A 103 1.96 -2.96 21.98
CA ASP A 103 1.11 -2.83 23.18
C ASP A 103 0.62 -4.20 23.65
N THR A 104 0.19 -5.05 22.73
CA THR A 104 -0.31 -6.42 23.00
C THR A 104 0.75 -7.32 23.62
N VAL A 105 2.02 -7.19 23.22
CA VAL A 105 3.14 -7.93 23.82
C VAL A 105 3.77 -7.24 25.04
N GLY A 106 3.13 -6.19 25.58
CA GLY A 106 3.56 -5.51 26.81
C GLY A 106 4.76 -4.57 26.64
N MET A 107 5.11 -4.22 25.40
CA MET A 107 6.29 -3.41 25.06
C MET A 107 6.06 -1.89 25.05
N LYS A 108 4.88 -1.42 25.48
CA LYS A 108 4.48 0.01 25.48
C LYS A 108 5.47 0.96 26.17
N ARG A 109 6.25 0.47 27.14
CA ARG A 109 7.23 1.27 27.91
C ARG A 109 8.67 1.10 27.44
N THR A 110 8.89 0.37 26.36
CA THR A 110 10.23 0.08 25.83
C THR A 110 10.63 1.08 24.75
N ARG A 111 11.90 1.10 24.36
CA ARG A 111 12.40 1.92 23.24
C ARG A 111 11.90 1.47 21.86
N ALA A 112 11.27 0.29 21.78
CA ALA A 112 10.77 -0.26 20.53
C ALA A 112 9.38 0.27 20.16
N TYR A 113 8.63 0.82 21.12
CA TYR A 113 7.30 1.44 20.95
C TYR A 113 7.43 2.91 20.58
#